data_AF-A0A1M6N2I1-F1
#
_entry.id   AF-A0A1M6N2I1-F1
#
_cell.length_a   1.000
_cell.length_b   1.000
_cell.length_c   1.000
_cell.angle_alpha   90.00
_cell.angle_beta   90.00
_cell.angle_gamma   90.00
#
_symmetry.space_group_name_H-M   'P 1'
#
loop_
_entity.id
_entity.type
_entity.pdbx_description
1 polymer ?
#
loop_
_entity_poly.entity_id
_entity_poly.type
_entity_poly.pdbx_seq_one_letter_code
_entity_poly.pdbx_strand_id
1 'polypeptide(L)'
;MKVDHTSNDKSNKQLYRVIADEIKELKKKKAKAIRERQLAESYDQRLQDMEGYMKKIGYLKREFDDDLVRRLLQTVRVINESKVEIQFKSGIVMSQPIDFED
;
A
#
# COMPACT_ATOMS: atom_id res chain seq x y z
N MET A 1 60.64 43.24 -7.76
CA MET A 1 59.62 42.19 -7.88
C MET A 1 58.27 42.77 -7.51
N LYS A 2 57.41 43.09 -8.49
CA LYS A 2 56.01 43.43 -8.23
C LYS A 2 55.23 42.14 -8.35
N VAL A 3 54.68 41.65 -7.24
CA VAL A 3 53.80 40.48 -7.23
C VAL A 3 52.47 40.92 -7.85
N ASP A 4 52.11 40.34 -9.00
CA ASP A 4 50.90 40.68 -9.75
C ASP A 4 49.64 40.24 -8.99
N HIS A 5 49.13 41.12 -8.13
CA HIS A 5 47.91 40.91 -7.34
C HIS A 5 46.65 40.71 -8.21
N THR A 6 46.69 41.08 -9.48
CA THR A 6 45.56 41.00 -10.42
C THR A 6 45.36 39.60 -11.03
N SER A 7 46.40 38.75 -11.03
CA SER A 7 46.32 37.38 -11.55
C SER A 7 45.65 36.43 -10.56
N ASN A 8 45.91 36.62 -9.26
CA ASN A 8 45.36 35.80 -8.18
C ASN A 8 43.85 36.02 -7.97
N ASP A 9 43.38 37.27 -8.10
CA ASP A 9 41.96 37.62 -7.96
C ASP A 9 41.09 37.06 -9.10
N LYS A 10 41.61 37.10 -10.34
CA LYS A 10 40.95 36.44 -11.49
C LYS A 10 40.86 34.93 -11.31
N SER A 11 41.92 34.28 -10.79
CA SER A 11 41.93 32.84 -10.51
C SER A 11 40.90 32.46 -9.45
N ASN A 12 40.85 33.19 -8.34
CA ASN A 12 39.87 32.97 -7.28
C ASN A 12 38.43 33.17 -7.77
N LYS A 13 38.17 34.20 -8.59
CA LYS A 13 36.84 34.42 -9.19
C LYS A 13 36.38 33.26 -10.06
N GLN A 14 37.29 32.58 -10.77
CA GLN A 14 36.96 31.37 -11.54
C GLN A 14 36.65 30.19 -10.61
N LEU A 15 37.44 29.98 -9.56
CA LEU A 15 37.21 28.93 -8.55
C LEU A 15 35.84 29.10 -7.87
N TYR A 16 35.46 30.33 -7.50
CA TYR A 16 34.14 30.61 -6.93
C TYR A 16 33.00 30.29 -7.90
N ARG A 17 33.19 30.51 -9.21
CA ARG A 17 32.18 30.17 -10.22
C ARG A 17 32.02 28.66 -10.35
N VAL A 18 33.12 27.91 -10.42
CA VAL A 18 33.09 26.45 -10.48
C VAL A 18 32.38 25.87 -9.25
N ILE A 19 32.72 26.34 -8.05
CA ILE A 19 32.09 25.90 -6.80
C ILE A 19 30.59 26.24 -6.80
N ALA A 20 30.20 27.44 -7.27
CA ALA A 20 28.80 27.84 -7.34
C ALA A 20 27.98 26.98 -8.31
N ASP A 21 28.56 26.64 -9.47
CA ASP A 21 27.95 25.77 -10.46
C ASP A 21 27.80 24.34 -9.93
N GLU A 22 28.80 23.83 -9.21
CA GLU A 22 28.75 22.51 -8.58
C GLU A 22 27.71 22.44 -7.46
N ILE A 23 27.60 23.47 -6.62
CA ILE A 23 26.53 23.60 -5.62
C ILE A 23 25.15 23.62 -6.28
N LYS A 24 25.01 24.29 -7.43
CA LYS A 24 23.75 24.35 -8.16
C LYS A 24 23.35 22.98 -8.71
N GLU A 25 24.30 22.25 -9.29
CA GLU A 25 24.06 20.89 -9.78
C GLU A 25 23.75 19.90 -8.65
N LEU A 26 24.44 19.99 -7.51
CA LEU A 26 24.15 19.18 -6.33
C LEU A 26 22.74 19.45 -5.78
N LYS A 27 22.31 20.71 -5.71
CA LYS A 27 20.94 21.07 -5.32
C LYS A 27 19.90 20.47 -6.27
N LYS A 28 20.15 20.51 -7.58
CA LYS A 28 19.27 19.92 -8.60
C LYS A 28 19.18 18.40 -8.46
N LYS A 29 20.30 17.72 -8.24
CA LYS A 29 20.35 16.27 -7.99
C LYS A 29 19.57 15.89 -6.73
N LYS A 30 19.76 16.62 -5.63
CA LYS A 30 19.01 16.40 -4.38
C LYS A 30 17.50 16.56 -4.57
N ALA A 31 17.07 17.62 -5.28
CA ALA A 31 15.65 17.87 -5.54
C ALA A 31 15.01 16.80 -6.46
N LYS A 32 15.80 16.20 -7.37
CA LYS A 32 15.35 15.07 -8.18
C LYS A 32 15.18 13.80 -7.34
N ALA A 33 16.19 13.47 -6.53
CA ALA A 33 16.15 12.29 -5.67
C ALA A 33 15.00 12.34 -4.64
N ILE A 34 14.71 13.50 -4.06
CA ILE A 34 13.58 13.68 -3.14
C ILE A 34 12.25 13.40 -3.85
N ARG A 35 12.05 13.93 -5.06
CA ARG A 35 10.81 13.71 -5.84
C ARG A 35 10.64 12.24 -6.23
N GLU A 36 11.71 11.58 -6.66
CA GLU A 36 11.68 10.15 -7.01
C GLU A 36 11.34 9.29 -5.79
N ARG A 37 11.91 9.62 -4.63
CA ARG A 37 11.61 8.94 -3.37
C ARG A 37 10.16 9.14 -2.94
N GLN A 38 9.64 10.36 -2.98
CA GLN A 38 8.23 10.65 -2.66
C GLN A 38 7.27 9.90 -3.58
N LEU A 39 7.61 9.79 -4.86
CA LEU A 39 6.82 9.05 -5.82
C LEU A 39 6.83 7.54 -5.51
N ALA A 40 7.99 6.98 -5.17
CA ALA A 40 8.11 5.58 -4.75
C ALA A 40 7.33 5.28 -3.46
N GLU A 41 7.45 6.13 -2.44
CA GLU A 41 6.68 6.01 -1.19
C GLU A 41 5.16 6.08 -1.44
N SER A 42 4.72 6.94 -2.39
CA SER A 42 3.31 6.98 -2.81
C SER A 42 2.84 5.70 -3.52
N TYR A 43 3.71 5.04 -4.30
CA TYR A 43 3.39 3.76 -4.92
C TYR A 43 3.30 2.63 -3.90
N ASP A 44 4.21 2.58 -2.93
CA ASP A 44 4.20 1.57 -1.86
C ASP A 44 2.96 1.72 -0.97
N GLN A 45 2.58 2.95 -0.61
CA GLN A 45 1.36 3.21 0.15
C GLN A 45 0.12 2.71 -0.59
N ARG A 46 0.03 2.98 -1.91
CA ARG A 46 -1.09 2.48 -2.73
C ARG A 46 -1.14 0.96 -2.80
N LEU A 47 0.01 0.29 -2.88
CA LEU A 47 0.07 -1.18 -2.88
C LEU A 47 -0.39 -1.75 -1.54
N GLN A 48 0.03 -1.15 -0.42
CA GLN A 48 -0.41 -1.56 0.92
C GLN A 48 -1.92 -1.37 1.11
N ASP A 49 -2.45 -0.23 0.66
CA ASP A 49 -3.90 0.03 0.71
C ASP A 49 -4.66 -1.00 -0.13
N MET A 50 -4.20 -1.28 -1.36
CA MET A 50 -4.78 -2.30 -2.24
C MET A 50 -4.71 -3.71 -1.64
N GLU A 51 -3.59 -4.09 -1.01
CA GLU A 51 -3.46 -5.37 -0.33
C GLU A 51 -4.45 -5.48 0.85
N GLY A 52 -4.63 -4.39 1.60
CA GLY A 52 -5.64 -4.30 2.66
C GLY A 52 -7.07 -4.47 2.13
N TYR A 53 -7.40 -3.83 1.00
CA TYR A 53 -8.68 -4.01 0.33
C TYR A 53 -8.87 -5.43 -0.19
N MET A 54 -7.87 -6.02 -0.84
CA MET A 54 -7.95 -7.40 -1.37
C MET A 54 -8.09 -8.45 -0.26
N LYS A 55 -7.42 -8.28 0.88
CA LYS A 55 -7.60 -9.16 2.06
C LYS A 55 -9.04 -9.10 2.59
N LYS A 56 -9.65 -7.91 2.64
CA LYS A 56 -11.06 -7.74 3.04
C LYS A 56 -12.03 -8.36 2.03
N ILE A 57 -11.75 -8.20 0.74
CA ILE A 57 -12.54 -8.81 -0.34
C ILE A 57 -12.41 -10.34 -0.30
N GLY A 58 -11.23 -10.91 -0.03
CA GLY A 58 -11.05 -12.36 0.07
C GLY A 58 -11.85 -13.01 1.21
N TYR A 59 -12.12 -12.28 2.29
CA TYR A 59 -12.98 -12.76 3.39
C TYR A 59 -14.47 -12.78 2.99
N LEU A 60 -14.95 -11.75 2.29
CA LEU A 60 -16.34 -11.64 1.80
C LEU A 60 -16.60 -12.47 0.53
N LYS A 61 -15.59 -12.68 -0.30
CA LYS A 61 -15.66 -13.33 -1.61
C LYS A 61 -15.15 -14.76 -1.56
N ARG A 62 -15.54 -15.53 -0.53
CA ARG A 62 -15.62 -16.98 -0.70
C ARG A 62 -16.87 -17.24 -1.54
N GLU A 63 -16.74 -17.07 -2.86
CA GLU A 63 -17.74 -17.53 -3.83
C GLU A 63 -17.81 -19.05 -3.70
N PHE A 64 -18.74 -19.53 -2.88
CA PHE A 64 -19.12 -20.92 -2.89
C PHE A 64 -19.96 -21.16 -4.14
N ASP A 65 -19.87 -22.37 -4.71
CA ASP A 65 -20.82 -22.81 -5.71
C ASP A 65 -22.20 -22.96 -5.03
N ASP A 66 -23.08 -21.98 -5.27
CA ASP A 66 -24.41 -21.91 -4.65
C ASP A 66 -25.26 -23.16 -4.93
N ASP A 67 -25.12 -23.74 -6.13
CA ASP A 67 -25.86 -24.94 -6.52
C ASP A 67 -25.35 -26.16 -5.75
N LEU A 68 -24.03 -26.27 -5.56
CA LEU A 68 -23.44 -27.31 -4.72
C LEU A 68 -23.84 -27.13 -3.25
N VAL A 69 -23.77 -25.92 -2.70
CA VAL A 69 -24.16 -25.62 -1.31
C VAL A 69 -25.62 -26.01 -1.08
N ARG A 70 -26.53 -25.56 -1.95
CA ARG A 70 -27.96 -25.93 -1.88
C ARG A 70 -28.18 -27.43 -1.97
N ARG A 71 -27.39 -28.15 -2.77
CA ARG A 71 -27.50 -29.61 -2.92
C ARG A 71 -27.02 -30.35 -1.68
N LEU A 72 -26.05 -29.82 -0.94
CA LEU A 72 -25.51 -30.41 0.28
C LEU A 72 -26.40 -30.16 1.51
N LEU A 73 -27.13 -29.05 1.53
CA LEU A 73 -28.04 -28.71 2.62
C LEU A 73 -29.25 -29.66 2.69
N GLN A 74 -29.61 -30.06 3.90
CA GLN A 74 -30.85 -30.78 4.21
C GLN A 74 -31.88 -29.82 4.80
N THR A 75 -31.52 -29.12 5.88
CA THR A 75 -32.43 -28.20 6.59
C THR A 75 -31.63 -27.06 7.21
N VAL A 76 -32.20 -25.85 7.23
CA VAL A 76 -31.73 -24.73 8.05
C VAL A 76 -32.87 -24.31 8.98
N ARG A 77 -32.60 -24.23 10.29
CA ARG A 77 -33.60 -23.87 11.31
C ARG A 77 -33.09 -22.71 12.15
N VAL A 78 -33.97 -21.77 12.45
CA VAL A 78 -33.72 -20.73 13.45
C VAL A 78 -33.99 -21.33 14.82
N ILE A 79 -33.00 -21.29 15.71
CA ILE A 79 -33.13 -21.81 17.08
C ILE A 79 -33.55 -20.68 18.01
N ASN A 80 -32.95 -19.51 17.85
CA ASN A 80 -33.34 -18.27 18.52
C ASN A 80 -32.85 -17.06 17.72
N GLU A 81 -33.06 -15.85 18.25
CA GLU A 81 -32.69 -14.58 17.60
C GLU A 81 -31.22 -14.51 17.20
N SER A 82 -30.32 -15.15 17.94
CA SER A 82 -28.87 -15.10 17.71
C SER A 82 -28.28 -16.42 17.23
N LYS A 83 -29.09 -17.40 16.83
CA LYS A 83 -28.60 -18.75 16.50
C LYS A 83 -29.42 -19.46 15.43
N VAL A 84 -28.72 -19.97 14.43
CA VAL A 84 -29.24 -20.97 13.49
C VAL A 84 -28.58 -22.33 13.67
N GLU A 85 -29.30 -23.36 13.28
CA GLU A 85 -28.80 -24.71 13.11
C GLU A 85 -28.91 -25.12 11.64
N ILE A 86 -27.84 -25.71 11.12
CA ILE A 86 -27.75 -26.17 9.73
C ILE A 86 -27.47 -27.66 9.74
N GLN A 87 -28.30 -28.42 9.03
CA GLN A 87 -28.16 -29.84 8.82
C GLN A 87 -27.82 -30.12 7.36
N PHE A 88 -26.80 -30.93 7.13
CA PHE A 88 -26.37 -31.40 5.82
C PHE A 88 -26.89 -32.79 5.54
N LYS A 89 -27.07 -33.14 4.26
CA LYS A 89 -27.50 -34.48 3.84
C LYS A 89 -26.55 -35.59 4.27
N SER A 90 -25.30 -35.26 4.58
CA SER A 90 -24.32 -36.20 5.17
C SER A 90 -24.62 -36.58 6.63
N GLY A 91 -25.57 -35.90 7.28
CA GLY A 91 -25.85 -36.03 8.71
C GLY A 91 -25.04 -35.10 9.60
N ILE A 92 -24.13 -34.29 9.04
CA ILE A 92 -23.42 -33.25 9.80
C ILE A 92 -24.42 -32.19 10.26
N VAL A 93 -24.34 -31.81 11.54
CA VAL A 93 -25.13 -30.74 12.14
C VAL A 93 -24.18 -29.68 12.68
N MET A 94 -24.41 -28.42 12.32
CA MET A 94 -23.67 -27.27 12.84
C MET A 94 -24.59 -26.24 13.45
N SER A 95 -24.11 -25.59 14.50
CA SER A 95 -24.75 -24.43 15.14
C SER A 95 -23.92 -23.19 14.84
N GLN A 96 -24.56 -22.15 14.32
CA GLN A 96 -23.91 -20.88 13.94
C GLN A 96 -24.58 -19.72 14.69
N PRO A 97 -23.81 -18.81 15.32
CA PRO A 97 -24.35 -17.56 15.82
C PRO A 97 -24.75 -16.66 14.66
N ILE A 98 -25.77 -15.83 14.87
CA ILE A 98 -26.18 -14.75 13.96
C ILE A 98 -25.73 -13.45 14.62
N ASP A 99 -24.75 -12.78 14.01
CA ASP A 99 -24.44 -11.39 14.34
C ASP A 99 -25.24 -10.50 13.38
N PHE A 100 -26.13 -9.67 13.93
CA PHE A 100 -26.71 -8.56 13.19
C PHE A 100 -25.69 -7.41 13.25
N GLU A 101 -24.99 -7.13 12.16
CA GLU A 101 -24.27 -5.85 12.02
C GLU A 101 -25.33 -4.75 11.81
N ASP A 102 -25.34 -3.74 12.69
CA ASP A 102 -26.13 -2.50 12.57
C ASP A 102 -25.62 -1.58 11.44
#